data_AF-A0A0S7EQN6-F1
#
_entry.id   AF-A0A0S7EQN6-F1
#
_cell.length_a   1.000
_cell.length_b   1.000
_cell.length_c   1.000
_cell.angle_alpha   90.00
_cell.angle_beta   90.00
_cell.angle_gamma   90.00
#
_symmetry.space_group_name_H-M   'P 1'
#
loop_
_entity.id
_entity.type
_entity.pdbx_description
1 polymer ?
#
loop_
_entity_poly.entity_id
_entity_poly.type
_entity_poly.pdbx_seq_one_letter_code
_entity_poly.pdbx_strand_id
1 'polypeptide(L)'
;IGNINDIEFGIAFLNATVTGSNSGSKTIKATISNVPRTLGPGMRNLISILNPIYWTTAQEIGEAVNGYTLTGGVFRRETQVEFATGEILRMTHVARGLDSDGALLLDIV
;
A
#
# COMPACT_ATOMS: atom_id res chain seq x y z
N ILE A 1 -12.78 -4.55 -7.57
CA ILE A 1 -12.02 -5.26 -8.64
C ILE A 1 -11.39 -4.18 -9.49
N GLY A 2 -10.06 -4.14 -9.56
CA GLY A 2 -9.31 -3.09 -10.26
C GLY A 2 -9.07 -3.43 -11.73
N ASN A 3 -8.70 -2.44 -12.53
CA ASN A 3 -8.32 -2.61 -13.93
C ASN A 3 -7.07 -1.76 -14.23
N ILE A 4 -6.11 -2.33 -14.95
CA ILE A 4 -4.95 -1.60 -15.47
C ILE A 4 -4.81 -1.95 -16.95
N ASN A 5 -4.76 -0.93 -17.81
CA ASN A 5 -4.59 -1.08 -19.26
C ASN A 5 -5.57 -2.09 -19.87
N ASP A 6 -6.85 -1.96 -19.54
CA ASP A 6 -7.95 -2.82 -19.98
C ASP A 6 -7.86 -4.28 -19.50
N ILE A 7 -6.92 -4.59 -18.60
CA ILE A 7 -6.78 -5.90 -17.98
C ILE A 7 -7.37 -5.85 -16.58
N GLU A 8 -8.45 -6.59 -16.38
CA GLU A 8 -9.07 -6.76 -15.07
C GLU A 8 -8.15 -7.55 -14.12
N PHE A 9 -7.97 -7.02 -12.92
CA PHE A 9 -7.38 -7.78 -11.82
C PHE A 9 -8.46 -8.70 -11.26
N GLY A 10 -8.18 -10.00 -11.17
CA GLY A 10 -8.91 -10.87 -10.25
C GLY A 10 -8.66 -10.46 -8.79
N ILE A 11 -8.96 -11.36 -7.85
CA ILE A 11 -8.59 -11.14 -6.44
C ILE A 11 -7.08 -11.32 -6.29
N ALA A 12 -6.34 -10.21 -6.27
CA ALA A 12 -4.91 -10.17 -5.95
C ALA A 12 -4.70 -9.96 -4.45
N PHE A 13 -3.62 -10.54 -3.91
CA PHE A 13 -3.31 -10.46 -2.48
C PHE A 13 -2.02 -9.69 -2.24
N LEU A 14 -2.09 -8.64 -1.43
CA LEU A 14 -0.95 -7.89 -0.93
C LEU A 14 -0.65 -8.32 0.51
N ASN A 15 0.49 -8.95 0.72
CA ASN A 15 1.03 -9.24 2.05
C ASN A 15 2.26 -8.38 2.30
N ALA A 16 2.29 -7.66 3.41
CA ALA A 16 3.42 -6.81 3.78
C ALA A 16 3.87 -7.07 5.21
N THR A 17 5.18 -7.13 5.41
CA THR A 17 5.82 -7.18 6.72
C THR A 17 6.67 -5.94 6.90
N VAL A 18 6.50 -5.26 8.03
CA VAL A 18 7.31 -4.10 8.40
C VAL A 18 8.23 -4.49 9.55
N THR A 19 9.54 -4.35 9.34
CA THR A 19 10.56 -4.63 10.35
C THR A 19 11.30 -3.35 10.72
N GLY A 20 11.40 -3.08 12.02
CA GLY A 20 12.18 -1.96 12.54
C GLY A 20 13.64 -2.35 12.81
N SER A 21 14.55 -1.39 12.70
CA SER A 21 15.90 -1.48 13.25
C SER A 21 16.01 -0.71 14.57
N ASN A 22 17.05 -1.00 15.36
CA ASN A 22 17.39 -0.25 16.58
C ASN A 22 17.69 1.24 16.30
N SER A 23 18.02 1.59 15.06
CA SER A 23 18.26 2.98 14.62
C SER A 23 16.99 3.72 14.19
N GLY A 24 15.80 3.13 14.36
CA GLY A 24 14.52 3.73 14.00
C GLY A 24 14.10 3.52 12.54
N SER A 25 14.99 3.03 11.67
CA SER A 25 14.66 2.71 10.28
C SER A 25 13.58 1.63 10.21
N LYS A 26 12.70 1.75 9.20
CA LYS A 26 11.62 0.79 8.91
C LYS A 26 11.88 0.20 7.53
N THR A 27 11.97 -1.12 7.47
CA THR A 27 12.06 -1.87 6.21
C THR A 27 10.72 -2.52 5.94
N ILE A 28 10.21 -2.35 4.72
CA ILE A 28 8.92 -2.90 4.31
C ILE A 28 9.21 -3.95 3.24
N LYS A 29 8.79 -5.18 3.50
CA LYS A 29 8.81 -6.27 2.53
C LYS A 29 7.38 -6.60 2.16
N ALA A 30 7.00 -6.26 0.93
CA ALA A 30 5.68 -6.53 0.40
C ALA A 30 5.74 -7.57 -0.72
N THR A 31 4.70 -8.40 -0.84
CA THR A 31 4.51 -9.37 -1.92
C THR A 31 3.08 -9.24 -2.42
N ILE A 32 2.94 -8.99 -3.73
CA ILE A 32 1.64 -9.03 -4.41
C ILE A 32 1.59 -10.33 -5.21
N SER A 33 0.57 -11.14 -4.94
CA SER A 33 0.35 -12.42 -5.61
C SER A 33 -0.94 -12.38 -6.43
N ASN A 34 -1.09 -13.35 -7.34
CA ASN A 34 -2.20 -13.46 -8.27
C ASN A 34 -2.35 -12.24 -9.21
N VAL A 35 -1.22 -11.66 -9.62
CA VAL A 35 -1.15 -10.60 -10.63
C VAL A 35 -1.15 -11.22 -12.03
N PRO A 36 -1.96 -10.72 -12.99
CA PRO A 36 -1.89 -11.14 -14.39
C PRO A 36 -0.46 -11.04 -14.94
N ARG A 37 0.02 -12.09 -15.61
CA ARG A 37 1.43 -12.17 -16.08
C ARG A 37 1.85 -10.97 -16.93
N THR A 38 0.95 -10.47 -17.77
CA THR A 38 1.14 -9.32 -18.65
C THR A 38 1.38 -8.01 -17.90
N LEU A 39 0.86 -7.87 -16.68
CA LEU A 39 1.01 -6.68 -15.85
C LEU A 39 2.25 -6.75 -14.95
N GLY A 40 2.82 -7.94 -14.74
CA GLY A 40 3.95 -8.16 -13.83
C GLY A 40 5.12 -7.17 -14.00
N PRO A 41 5.62 -6.90 -15.22
CA PRO A 41 6.66 -5.89 -15.44
C PRO A 41 6.25 -4.48 -15.00
N GLY A 42 5.03 -4.04 -15.35
CA GLY A 42 4.52 -2.70 -15.00
C GLY A 42 4.35 -2.51 -13.50
N MET A 43 3.92 -3.55 -12.79
CA MET A 43 3.73 -3.54 -11.34
C MET A 43 5.01 -3.25 -10.55
N ARG A 44 6.19 -3.51 -11.12
CA ARG A 44 7.49 -3.25 -10.46
C ARG A 44 7.74 -1.77 -10.17
N ASN A 45 7.13 -0.88 -10.94
CA ASN A 45 7.31 0.57 -10.80
C ASN A 45 6.25 1.20 -9.87
N LEU A 46 5.24 0.43 -9.45
CA LEU A 46 4.10 0.94 -8.68
C LEU A 46 4.34 0.90 -7.17
N ILE A 47 5.45 1.49 -6.71
CA ILE A 47 5.73 1.63 -5.27
C ILE A 47 4.62 2.37 -4.53
N SER A 48 3.88 3.24 -5.24
CA SER A 48 2.73 4.00 -4.75
C SER A 48 1.59 3.15 -4.19
N ILE A 49 1.49 1.86 -4.55
CA ILE A 49 0.55 0.91 -3.94
C ILE A 49 0.82 0.74 -2.43
N LEU A 50 2.07 0.88 -2.00
CA LEU A 50 2.46 0.71 -0.60
C LEU A 50 2.33 2.00 0.22
N ASN A 51 1.78 3.07 -0.35
CA ASN A 51 1.70 4.38 0.29
C ASN A 51 0.99 4.39 1.65
N PRO A 52 -0.19 3.76 1.79
CA PRO A 52 -0.80 3.61 3.11
C PRO A 52 0.11 2.89 4.10
N ILE A 53 0.87 1.89 3.66
CA ILE A 53 1.66 1.02 4.55
C ILE A 53 2.83 1.81 5.14
N TYR A 54 3.68 2.42 4.30
CA TYR A 54 4.84 3.13 4.84
C TYR A 54 4.46 4.36 5.67
N TRP A 55 3.35 5.03 5.35
CA TRP A 55 2.87 6.15 6.14
C TRP A 55 2.27 5.69 7.48
N THR A 56 1.51 4.59 7.48
CA THR A 56 0.91 4.03 8.70
C THR A 56 1.97 3.55 9.68
N THR A 57 3.09 3.01 9.19
CA THR A 57 4.15 2.44 10.02
C THR A 57 5.40 3.32 10.13
N ALA A 58 5.32 4.57 9.69
CA ALA A 58 6.46 5.49 9.71
C ALA A 58 7.02 5.62 11.14
N GLN A 59 8.33 5.85 11.24
CA GLN A 59 8.95 6.19 12.51
C GLN A 59 8.48 7.59 12.93
N GLU A 60 7.96 7.68 14.15
CA GLU A 60 7.59 8.94 14.78
C GLU A 60 8.84 9.62 15.34
N ILE A 61 8.97 10.93 15.11
CA ILE A 61 10.13 11.73 15.50
C ILE A 61 9.64 13.05 16.06
N GLY A 62 10.00 13.36 17.31
CA GLY A 62 9.51 14.54 18.00
C GLY A 62 7.99 14.49 18.15
N GLU A 63 7.30 15.51 17.65
CA GLU A 63 5.83 15.59 17.68
C GLU A 63 5.16 15.01 16.43
N ALA A 64 5.93 14.53 15.44
CA ALA A 64 5.39 13.95 14.23
C ALA A 64 4.86 12.54 14.49
N VAL A 65 3.57 12.33 14.27
CA VAL A 65 2.90 11.03 14.39
C VAL A 65 2.70 10.37 13.04
N ASN A 66 2.72 9.04 13.03
CA ASN A 66 2.48 8.25 11.82
C ASN A 66 0.97 8.06 11.58
N GLY A 67 0.65 7.40 10.48
CA GLY A 67 -0.75 7.19 10.11
C GLY A 67 -1.53 6.32 11.09
N TYR A 68 -0.90 5.34 11.74
CA TYR A 68 -1.56 4.50 12.72
C TYR A 68 -1.98 5.32 13.94
N THR A 69 -1.04 6.05 14.55
CA THR A 69 -1.31 6.88 15.73
C THR A 69 -2.36 7.95 15.45
N LEU A 70 -2.33 8.54 14.25
CA LEU A 70 -3.28 9.58 13.85
C LEU A 70 -4.71 9.05 13.65
N THR A 71 -4.87 7.82 13.15
CA THR A 71 -6.17 7.33 12.63
C THR A 71 -6.69 6.06 13.29
N GLY A 72 -5.90 5.43 14.17
CA GLY A 72 -6.16 4.08 14.66
C GLY A 72 -6.10 3.01 13.57
N GLY A 73 -5.45 3.29 12.43
CA GLY A 73 -5.40 2.38 11.28
C GLY A 73 -6.70 2.31 10.47
N VAL A 74 -7.66 3.22 10.71
CA VAL A 74 -8.94 3.28 9.99
C VAL A 74 -8.97 4.56 9.15
N PHE A 75 -8.77 4.42 7.83
CA PHE A 75 -8.76 5.57 6.92
C PHE A 75 -9.01 5.17 5.47
N ARG A 76 -9.40 6.15 4.67
CA ARG A 76 -9.49 6.05 3.21
C ARG A 76 -8.44 6.98 2.60
N ARG A 77 -7.71 6.51 1.59
CA ARG A 77 -6.72 7.30 0.85
C ARG A 77 -6.88 7.11 -0.65
N GLU A 78 -7.03 8.22 -1.36
CA GLU A 78 -7.06 8.24 -2.83
C GLU A 78 -5.67 8.65 -3.35
N THR A 79 -5.14 7.84 -4.26
CA THR A 79 -3.81 8.03 -4.85
C THR A 79 -3.95 8.13 -6.36
N GLN A 80 -3.31 9.13 -6.96
CA GLN A 80 -3.15 9.26 -8.41
C GLN A 80 -1.66 9.19 -8.73
N VAL A 81 -1.29 8.33 -9.66
CA VAL A 81 0.05 8.26 -10.25
C VAL A 81 -0.08 8.71 -11.69
N GLU A 82 0.71 9.71 -12.06
CA GLU A 82 0.80 10.19 -13.44
C GLU A 82 2.18 9.83 -13.98
N PHE A 83 2.20 9.22 -15.16
CA PHE A 83 3.41 8.85 -15.86
C PHE A 83 3.81 9.97 -16.81
N ALA A 84 5.11 10.07 -17.13
CA ALA A 84 5.60 11.08 -18.08
C ALA A 84 4.97 10.95 -19.49
N THR A 85 4.41 9.78 -19.81
CA THR A 85 3.62 9.49 -21.02
C THR A 85 2.23 10.14 -21.02
N GLY A 86 1.78 10.71 -19.89
CA GLY A 86 0.44 11.25 -19.67
C GLY A 86 -0.59 10.20 -19.19
N GLU A 87 -0.18 8.94 -19.07
CA GLU A 87 -1.02 7.87 -18.53
C GLU A 87 -1.26 8.09 -17.03
N ILE A 88 -2.44 7.70 -16.54
CA ILE A 88 -2.84 7.89 -15.14
C ILE A 88 -3.31 6.57 -14.55
N LEU A 89 -2.76 6.22 -13.38
CA LEU A 89 -3.29 5.15 -12.53
C LEU A 89 -3.91 5.76 -11.28
N ARG A 90 -5.17 5.38 -10.98
CA ARG A 90 -5.89 5.78 -9.77
C ARG A 90 -6.03 4.57 -8.86
N MET A 91 -5.83 4.77 -7.57
CA MET A 91 -5.98 3.73 -6.56
C MET A 91 -6.71 4.29 -5.35
N THR A 92 -7.72 3.57 -4.90
CA THR A 92 -8.41 3.81 -3.64
C THR A 92 -7.94 2.78 -2.63
N HIS A 93 -7.33 3.26 -1.54
CA HIS A 93 -6.93 2.43 -0.42
C HIS A 93 -7.91 2.61 0.74
N VAL A 94 -8.35 1.50 1.34
CA VAL A 94 -9.23 1.51 2.52
C VAL A 94 -8.61 0.65 3.60
N ALA A 95 -8.09 1.30 4.64
CA ALA A 95 -7.61 0.63 5.84
C ALA A 95 -8.76 0.49 6.85
N ARG A 96 -8.95 -0.70 7.39
CA ARG A 96 -10.10 -1.06 8.25
C ARG A 96 -9.72 -1.34 9.71
N GLY A 97 -8.52 -0.93 10.12
CA GLY A 97 -7.96 -1.26 11.42
C GLY A 97 -7.26 -2.62 11.43
N LEU A 98 -6.96 -3.10 12.63
CA LEU A 98 -6.29 -4.38 12.85
C LEU A 98 -7.30 -5.52 12.99
N ASP A 99 -6.96 -6.71 12.51
CA ASP A 99 -7.68 -7.94 12.82
C ASP A 99 -7.30 -8.52 14.20
N SER A 100 -7.82 -9.70 14.53
CA SER A 100 -7.55 -10.38 15.80
C SER A 100 -6.10 -10.77 16.02
N ASP A 101 -5.33 -10.93 14.94
CA ASP A 101 -3.91 -11.28 14.96
C ASP A 101 -3.02 -10.03 14.94
N GLY A 102 -3.62 -8.83 14.91
CA GLY A 102 -2.92 -7.55 14.87
C GLY A 102 -2.46 -7.15 13.47
N ALA A 103 -2.93 -7.80 12.41
CA ALA A 103 -2.60 -7.42 11.04
C ALA A 103 -3.51 -6.29 10.54
N LEU A 104 -2.92 -5.27 9.92
CA LEU A 104 -3.68 -4.17 9.32
C LEU A 104 -4.41 -4.67 8.07
N LEU A 105 -5.73 -4.54 8.08
CA LEU A 105 -6.58 -4.88 6.94
C LEU A 105 -6.61 -3.72 5.94
N LEU A 106 -6.18 -3.99 4.71
CA LEU A 106 -6.05 -2.99 3.65
C LEU A 106 -6.66 -3.50 2.34
N ASP A 107 -7.73 -2.83 1.89
CA ASP A 107 -8.30 -3.04 0.56
C ASP A 107 -7.74 -2.01 -0.42
N ILE A 108 -7.50 -2.42 -1.67
CA ILE A 108 -7.07 -1.55 -2.75
C ILE A 108 -7.94 -1.82 -3.99
N VAL A 109 -8.48 -0.75 -4.58
CA VAL A 109 -9.22 -0.79 -5.85
C VAL A 109 -8.58 0.16 -6.84
#